data_AF-A0A6A5AQE1-F1
#
_entry.id   AF-A0A6A5AQE1-F1
#
_cell.length_a   1.000
_cell.length_b   1.000
_cell.length_c   1.000
_cell.angle_alpha   90.00
_cell.angle_beta   90.00
_cell.angle_gamma   90.00
#
_symmetry.space_group_name_H-M   'P 1'
#
loop_
_entity.id
_entity.type
_entity.pdbx_description
1 polymer ?
#
loop_
_entity_poly.entity_id
_entity_poly.type
_entity_poly.pdbx_seq_one_letter_code
_entity_poly.pdbx_strand_id
1 'polypeptide(L)'
;NLVALKAKQMMHRRFHAATALVTRRSSAFASHLTLRNATTSSPSSPPLRVLFFGTDNISLATLKRLHANMIGQSKATQPPLIQDIEIICPPDKHMGKARHKAPVPVKAFALEHNLVVHHIPDNVKSLKDWAMPPSAAPFDIGVVVSFGYFIHPHMLANVKHGAINMHPSLLPKVQYYRGPAPIPRALLHGDTTTGISVIEIDPL
;
A
#
# COMPACT_ATOMS: atom_id res chain seq x y z
N ASN A 1 -8.18 26.15 25.46
CA ASN A 1 -7.76 25.28 26.59
C ASN A 1 -8.58 23.99 26.56
N LEU A 2 -7.94 22.85 26.85
CA LEU A 2 -8.43 21.46 26.85
C LEU A 2 -8.54 20.67 25.53
N VAL A 3 -8.75 21.30 24.36
CA VAL A 3 -8.76 20.55 23.07
C VAL A 3 -7.35 20.43 22.45
N ALA A 4 -6.50 21.45 22.62
CA ALA A 4 -5.12 21.43 22.13
C ALA A 4 -4.15 20.58 23.00
N LEU A 5 -4.55 20.21 24.22
CA LEU A 5 -3.70 19.45 25.15
C LEU A 5 -3.83 17.92 24.95
N LYS A 6 -4.97 17.44 24.42
CA LYS A 6 -5.18 16.03 24.09
C LYS A 6 -4.42 15.58 22.82
N ALA A 7 -4.15 16.49 21.89
CA ALA A 7 -3.36 16.20 20.69
C ALA A 7 -1.86 15.99 20.99
N LYS A 8 -1.36 16.55 22.11
CA LYS A 8 0.06 16.43 22.52
C LYS A 8 0.34 15.18 23.36
N GLN A 9 -0.68 14.58 23.99
CA GLN A 9 -0.54 13.37 24.83
C GLN A 9 -0.70 12.04 24.08
N MET A 10 -1.15 12.04 22.82
CA MET A 10 -1.27 10.83 21.99
C MET A 10 -0.01 10.50 21.18
N MET A 11 1.06 11.29 21.30
CA MET A 11 2.33 11.09 20.59
C MET A 11 3.25 9.99 21.16
N HIS A 12 2.78 9.17 22.10
CA HIS A 12 3.64 8.20 22.81
C HIS A 12 3.19 6.72 22.76
N ARG A 13 2.39 6.32 21.77
CA ARG A 13 2.02 4.89 21.60
C ARG A 13 2.68 4.27 20.37
N ARG A 14 3.89 3.75 20.64
CA ARG A 14 4.58 2.58 20.05
C ARG A 14 4.30 2.29 18.55
N PHE A 15 5.06 2.94 17.68
CA PHE A 15 5.29 2.46 16.31
C PHE A 15 6.35 1.35 16.31
N HIS A 16 6.01 0.14 15.88
CA HIS A 16 6.99 -0.89 15.53
C HIS A 16 7.28 -0.77 14.02
N ALA A 17 8.36 -0.08 13.67
CA ALA A 17 8.89 -0.04 12.31
C ALA A 17 9.99 -1.10 12.19
N ALA A 18 9.77 -2.15 11.38
CA ALA A 18 10.83 -3.09 11.02
C ALA A 18 11.74 -2.42 9.97
N THR A 19 12.94 -2.01 10.39
CA THR A 19 14.00 -1.49 9.52
C THR A 19 14.98 -2.61 9.21
N ALA A 20 15.11 -3.03 7.95
CA ALA A 20 16.19 -3.90 7.53
C ALA A 20 17.34 -3.05 6.97
N LEU A 21 18.37 -2.80 7.79
CA LEU A 21 19.63 -2.21 7.35
C LEU A 21 20.67 -3.33 7.29
N VAL A 22 21.15 -3.66 6.09
CA VAL A 22 22.29 -4.57 5.92
C VAL A 22 23.55 -3.73 5.87
N THR A 23 24.31 -3.72 6.96
CA THR A 23 25.71 -3.26 6.96
C THR A 23 26.58 -4.25 7.70
N ARG A 24 27.71 -4.56 7.06
CA ARG A 24 28.65 -5.63 7.42
C ARG A 24 29.75 -5.06 8.33
N ARG A 25 29.92 -5.70 9.50
CA ARG A 25 31.17 -5.95 10.28
C ARG A 25 31.22 -5.48 11.75
N SER A 26 31.65 -6.46 12.55
CA SER A 26 32.56 -6.46 13.73
C SER A 26 32.07 -6.02 15.13
N SER A 27 31.93 -7.06 15.96
CA SER A 27 32.23 -7.27 17.39
C SER A 27 31.64 -6.38 18.49
N ALA A 28 30.94 -7.09 19.38
CA ALA A 28 30.90 -6.96 20.84
C ALA A 28 30.24 -5.70 21.43
N PHE A 29 28.97 -5.84 21.81
CA PHE A 29 28.45 -5.44 23.13
C PHE A 29 27.06 -6.07 23.29
N ALA A 30 26.97 -7.16 24.04
CA ALA A 30 25.71 -7.86 24.31
C ALA A 30 24.99 -7.15 25.47
N SER A 31 23.92 -6.42 25.15
CA SER A 31 22.95 -5.92 26.13
C SER A 31 21.62 -6.61 25.87
N HIS A 32 21.10 -7.26 26.92
CA HIS A 32 19.91 -8.09 26.96
C HIS A 32 18.67 -7.38 26.36
N LEU A 33 18.41 -7.58 25.07
CA LEU A 33 17.05 -7.47 24.52
C LEU A 33 16.38 -8.81 24.73
N THR A 34 15.47 -8.88 25.69
CA THR A 34 14.54 -9.99 25.85
C THR A 34 13.62 -10.02 24.64
N LEU A 35 13.99 -10.80 23.62
CA LEU A 35 13.11 -11.22 22.54
C LEU A 35 11.96 -12.00 23.18
N ARG A 36 10.84 -11.31 23.45
CA ARG A 36 9.57 -11.99 23.68
C ARG A 36 9.23 -12.67 22.37
N ASN A 37 9.47 -13.98 22.28
CA ASN A 37 8.81 -14.84 21.32
C ASN A 37 7.31 -14.75 21.63
N ALA A 38 6.63 -13.85 20.93
CA ALA A 38 5.20 -13.93 20.79
C ALA A 38 4.92 -15.25 20.07
N THR A 39 4.39 -16.21 20.81
CA THR A 39 3.73 -17.39 20.24
C THR A 39 2.56 -16.87 19.41
N THR A 40 2.81 -16.60 18.14
CA THR A 40 1.78 -16.29 17.16
C THR A 40 1.08 -17.60 16.85
N SER A 41 -0.13 -17.76 17.38
CA SER A 41 -1.13 -18.65 16.77
C SER A 41 -1.13 -18.35 15.27
N SER A 42 -0.79 -19.36 14.46
CA SER A 42 -0.60 -19.22 13.01
C SER A 42 -1.85 -18.63 12.36
N PRO A 43 -1.78 -17.45 11.71
CA PRO A 43 -2.84 -17.03 10.81
C PRO A 43 -2.90 -18.02 9.64
N SER A 44 -4.10 -18.23 9.07
CA SER A 44 -4.32 -19.06 7.89
C SER A 44 -3.28 -18.74 6.82
N SER A 45 -2.36 -19.69 6.59
CA SER A 45 -1.22 -19.57 5.69
C SER A 45 -1.65 -19.22 4.26
N PRO A 46 -0.75 -18.62 3.45
CA PRO A 46 -0.96 -18.35 2.02
C PRO A 46 -1.60 -19.52 1.26
N PRO A 47 -2.27 -19.24 0.12
CA PRO A 47 -2.15 -18.01 -0.67
C PRO A 47 -3.26 -16.95 -0.42
N LEU A 48 -2.90 -15.66 -0.53
CA LEU A 48 -3.73 -14.49 -0.22
C LEU A 48 -4.51 -13.98 -1.43
N ARG A 49 -5.74 -13.53 -1.22
CA ARG A 49 -6.51 -12.75 -2.21
C ARG A 49 -6.29 -11.25 -1.99
N VAL A 50 -5.74 -10.57 -3.00
CA VAL A 50 -5.32 -9.17 -2.91
C VAL A 50 -6.31 -8.26 -3.62
N LEU A 51 -6.74 -7.19 -2.94
CA LEU A 51 -7.41 -6.07 -3.59
C LEU A 51 -6.41 -4.93 -3.80
N PHE A 52 -6.05 -4.66 -5.05
CA PHE A 52 -5.02 -3.70 -5.39
C PHE A 52 -5.62 -2.36 -5.80
N PHE A 53 -5.14 -1.27 -5.21
CA PHE A 53 -5.55 0.10 -5.49
C PHE A 53 -4.38 0.87 -6.10
N GLY A 54 -4.51 1.32 -7.36
CA GLY A 54 -3.43 2.06 -8.01
C GLY A 54 -3.81 2.76 -9.30
N THR A 55 -2.89 3.59 -9.81
CA THR A 55 -3.13 4.45 -10.97
C THR A 55 -1.94 4.53 -11.93
N ASP A 56 -0.77 4.88 -11.43
CA ASP A 56 0.38 5.33 -12.23
C ASP A 56 1.45 4.24 -12.44
N ASN A 57 2.56 4.61 -13.07
CA ASN A 57 3.68 3.70 -13.33
C ASN A 57 4.37 3.19 -12.05
N ILE A 58 4.31 3.94 -10.94
CA ILE A 58 4.85 3.50 -9.65
C ILE A 58 4.00 2.34 -9.14
N SER A 59 2.68 2.51 -9.13
CA SER A 59 1.76 1.45 -8.75
C SER A 59 1.79 0.25 -9.71
N LEU A 60 1.99 0.47 -11.01
CA LEU A 60 2.16 -0.59 -12.00
C LEU A 60 3.38 -1.47 -11.70
N ALA A 61 4.51 -0.89 -11.28
CA ALA A 61 5.69 -1.65 -10.91
C ALA A 61 5.41 -2.62 -9.74
N THR A 62 4.65 -2.17 -8.75
CA THR A 62 4.19 -3.02 -7.63
C THR A 62 3.23 -4.11 -8.12
N LEU A 63 2.23 -3.77 -8.93
CA LEU A 63 1.28 -4.75 -9.47
C LEU A 63 1.98 -5.85 -10.28
N LYS A 64 2.94 -5.49 -11.14
CA LYS A 64 3.75 -6.46 -11.91
C LYS A 64 4.46 -7.46 -10.99
N ARG A 65 4.95 -7.01 -9.85
CA ARG A 65 5.65 -7.87 -8.88
C ARG A 65 4.69 -8.80 -8.15
N LEU A 66 3.50 -8.31 -7.77
CA LEU A 66 2.45 -9.12 -7.17
C LEU A 66 1.95 -10.19 -8.16
N HIS A 67 1.66 -9.78 -9.39
CA HIS A 67 1.25 -10.68 -10.47
C HIS A 67 2.30 -11.75 -10.75
N ALA A 68 3.58 -11.38 -10.86
CA ALA A 68 4.68 -12.34 -11.03
C ALA A 68 4.77 -13.35 -9.87
N ASN A 69 4.47 -12.94 -8.63
CA ASN A 69 4.37 -13.88 -7.51
C ASN A 69 3.18 -14.84 -7.66
N MET A 70 2.01 -14.32 -8.02
CA MET A 70 0.78 -15.09 -8.23
C MET A 70 0.96 -16.20 -9.26
N ILE A 71 1.61 -15.90 -10.39
CA ILE A 71 1.83 -16.89 -11.48
C ILE A 71 3.11 -17.73 -11.31
N GLY A 72 3.77 -17.67 -10.16
CA GLY A 72 4.99 -18.45 -9.88
C GLY A 72 6.24 -18.02 -10.65
N GLN A 73 6.26 -16.83 -11.25
CA GLN A 73 7.40 -16.26 -11.97
C GLN A 73 8.28 -15.34 -11.10
N SER A 74 8.09 -15.37 -9.78
CA SER A 74 8.96 -14.65 -8.85
C SER A 74 10.34 -15.31 -8.79
N LYS A 75 11.41 -14.50 -8.73
CA LYS A 75 12.78 -15.00 -8.45
C LYS A 75 12.94 -15.62 -7.05
N ALA A 76 11.90 -15.59 -6.23
CA ALA A 76 11.92 -16.15 -4.88
C ALA A 76 11.78 -17.68 -4.94
N THR A 77 12.56 -18.38 -4.12
CA THR A 77 12.50 -19.85 -3.95
C THR A 77 11.26 -20.34 -3.19
N GLN A 78 10.38 -19.42 -2.77
CA GLN A 78 9.19 -19.73 -1.99
C GLN A 78 7.96 -19.89 -2.89
N PRO A 79 6.97 -20.69 -2.49
CA PRO A 79 5.72 -20.83 -3.22
C PRO A 79 5.02 -19.46 -3.39
N PRO A 80 4.16 -19.31 -4.42
CA PRO A 80 3.28 -18.14 -4.55
C PRO A 80 2.57 -17.84 -3.24
N LEU A 81 2.67 -16.59 -2.80
CA LEU A 81 1.95 -16.09 -1.64
C LEU A 81 0.59 -15.51 -2.02
N ILE A 82 0.40 -15.19 -3.29
CA ILE A 82 -0.80 -14.53 -3.81
C ILE A 82 -1.57 -15.55 -4.64
N GLN A 83 -2.84 -15.72 -4.31
CA GLN A 83 -3.76 -16.58 -5.03
C GLN A 83 -4.41 -15.85 -6.19
N ASP A 84 -4.82 -14.61 -5.94
CA ASP A 84 -5.71 -13.86 -6.81
C ASP A 84 -5.51 -12.36 -6.58
N ILE A 85 -5.73 -11.55 -7.63
CA ILE A 85 -5.60 -10.10 -7.60
C ILE A 85 -6.77 -9.47 -8.35
N GLU A 86 -7.53 -8.64 -7.65
CA GLU A 86 -8.55 -7.78 -8.24
C GLU A 86 -8.13 -6.31 -8.11
N ILE A 87 -8.45 -5.49 -9.11
CA ILE A 87 -7.91 -4.13 -9.26
C ILE A 87 -9.01 -3.08 -9.08
N ILE A 88 -8.76 -2.07 -8.26
CA ILE A 88 -9.51 -0.81 -8.24
C ILE A 88 -8.58 0.30 -8.73
N CYS A 89 -9.02 1.03 -9.75
CA CYS A 89 -8.25 2.14 -10.32
C CYS A 89 -9.17 3.32 -10.67
N PRO A 90 -8.66 4.55 -10.72
CA PRO A 90 -9.41 5.69 -11.20
C PRO A 90 -9.91 5.49 -12.64
N PRO A 91 -10.94 6.26 -13.06
CA PRO A 91 -11.40 6.25 -14.44
C PRO A 91 -10.30 6.65 -15.43
N ASP A 92 -10.52 6.30 -16.69
CA ASP A 92 -9.60 6.55 -17.80
C ASP A 92 -9.34 8.05 -17.94
N LYS A 93 -8.08 8.41 -18.16
CA LYS A 93 -7.64 9.81 -18.23
C LYS A 93 -7.55 10.26 -19.68
N HIS A 94 -7.88 11.54 -19.91
CA HIS A 94 -7.58 12.18 -21.18
C HIS A 94 -6.06 12.34 -21.33
N MET A 95 -5.52 11.92 -22.46
CA MET A 95 -4.11 12.07 -22.79
C MET A 95 -3.92 13.33 -23.65
N GLY A 96 -3.45 14.41 -23.04
CA GLY A 96 -3.18 15.68 -23.74
C GLY A 96 -4.42 16.30 -24.37
N LYS A 97 -4.34 16.71 -25.64
CA LYS A 97 -5.47 17.28 -26.41
C LYS A 97 -6.35 16.21 -27.09
N ALA A 98 -6.06 14.92 -26.89
CA ALA A 98 -6.81 13.85 -27.55
C ALA A 98 -8.24 13.75 -27.01
N ARG A 99 -9.20 13.51 -27.91
CA ARG A 99 -10.62 13.31 -27.56
C ARG A 99 -10.89 11.95 -26.87
N HIS A 100 -9.99 10.98 -27.01
CA HIS A 100 -10.15 9.65 -26.45
C HIS A 100 -9.50 9.52 -25.08
N LYS A 101 -10.22 8.90 -24.14
CA LYS A 101 -9.67 8.51 -22.83
C LYS A 101 -8.81 7.28 -23.00
N ALA A 102 -7.62 7.30 -22.42
CA ALA A 102 -6.74 6.14 -22.36
C ALA A 102 -6.86 5.48 -20.98
N PRO A 103 -6.81 4.14 -20.90
CA PRO A 103 -6.77 3.45 -19.62
C PRO A 103 -5.53 3.87 -18.84
N VAL A 104 -5.68 3.99 -17.52
CA VAL A 104 -4.53 4.21 -16.64
C VAL A 104 -3.58 3.00 -16.72
N PRO A 105 -2.26 3.19 -16.53
CA PRO A 105 -1.27 2.11 -16.68
C PRO A 105 -1.61 0.80 -15.96
N VAL A 106 -2.16 0.88 -14.74
CA VAL A 106 -2.60 -0.28 -13.95
C VAL A 106 -3.76 -1.02 -14.64
N LYS A 107 -4.76 -0.28 -15.16
CA LYS A 107 -5.90 -0.85 -15.88
C LYS A 107 -5.47 -1.51 -17.18
N ALA A 108 -4.60 -0.86 -17.94
CA ALA A 108 -4.08 -1.42 -19.19
C ALA A 108 -3.40 -2.77 -18.96
N PHE A 109 -2.54 -2.86 -17.94
CA PHE A 109 -1.89 -4.11 -17.54
C PHE A 109 -2.88 -5.17 -17.04
N ALA A 110 -3.87 -4.77 -16.25
CA ALA A 110 -4.90 -5.69 -15.75
C ALA A 110 -5.69 -6.34 -16.90
N LEU A 111 -6.09 -5.55 -17.90
CA LEU A 111 -6.78 -6.03 -19.08
C LEU A 111 -5.90 -6.98 -19.92
N GLU A 112 -4.62 -6.66 -20.10
CA GLU A 112 -3.65 -7.51 -20.82
C GLU A 112 -3.47 -8.88 -20.15
N HIS A 113 -3.52 -8.94 -18.82
CA HIS A 113 -3.32 -10.15 -18.03
C HIS A 113 -4.62 -10.80 -17.54
N ASN A 114 -5.79 -10.38 -18.04
CA ASN A 114 -7.10 -10.90 -17.65
C ASN A 114 -7.39 -10.82 -16.14
N LEU A 115 -6.87 -9.78 -15.48
CA LEU A 115 -7.20 -9.48 -14.09
C LEU A 115 -8.52 -8.72 -14.01
N VAL A 116 -9.31 -8.99 -12.96
CA VAL A 116 -10.59 -8.31 -12.74
C VAL A 116 -10.34 -6.85 -12.38
N VAL A 117 -11.01 -5.94 -13.10
CA VAL A 117 -10.97 -4.49 -12.84
C VAL A 117 -12.34 -4.00 -12.40
N HIS A 118 -12.38 -3.37 -11.24
CA HIS A 118 -13.54 -2.70 -10.67
C HIS A 118 -13.55 -1.23 -11.07
N HIS A 119 -14.60 -0.85 -11.79
CA HIS A 119 -14.70 0.47 -12.38
C HIS A 119 -15.24 1.49 -11.39
N ILE A 120 -14.46 2.54 -11.14
CA ILE A 120 -14.95 3.76 -10.50
C ILE A 120 -15.53 4.68 -11.56
N PRO A 121 -16.82 5.08 -11.47
CA PRO A 121 -17.43 5.97 -12.44
C PRO A 121 -16.73 7.35 -12.51
N ASP A 122 -16.74 7.97 -13.69
CA ASP A 122 -16.08 9.25 -13.98
C ASP A 122 -16.51 10.41 -13.07
N ASN A 123 -17.75 10.36 -12.57
CA ASN A 123 -18.34 11.41 -11.72
C ASN A 123 -18.00 11.23 -10.23
N VAL A 124 -17.38 10.13 -9.83
CA VAL A 124 -17.04 9.85 -8.43
C VAL A 124 -15.77 10.62 -8.05
N LYS A 125 -15.93 11.65 -7.22
CA LYS A 125 -14.81 12.45 -6.67
C LYS A 125 -14.32 11.93 -5.31
N SER A 126 -15.11 11.10 -4.65
CA SER A 126 -14.81 10.54 -3.32
C SER A 126 -15.45 9.16 -3.22
N LEU A 127 -14.75 8.22 -2.57
CA LEU A 127 -15.23 6.86 -2.36
C LEU A 127 -16.11 6.71 -1.10
N LYS A 128 -16.53 7.82 -0.48
CA LYS A 128 -17.29 7.81 0.77
C LYS A 128 -18.55 6.96 0.68
N ASP A 129 -19.29 7.12 -0.41
CA ASP A 129 -20.56 6.43 -0.67
C ASP A 129 -20.40 5.36 -1.77
N TRP A 130 -19.16 5.08 -2.19
CA TRP A 130 -18.89 4.05 -3.18
C TRP A 130 -18.89 2.68 -2.50
N ALA A 131 -19.79 1.81 -2.95
CA ALA A 131 -19.89 0.45 -2.45
C ALA A 131 -18.70 -0.39 -2.94
N MET A 132 -18.19 -1.25 -2.06
CA MET A 132 -17.20 -2.25 -2.45
C MET A 132 -17.78 -3.15 -3.53
N PRO A 133 -16.98 -3.51 -4.54
CA PRO A 133 -17.47 -4.34 -5.63
C PRO A 133 -17.77 -5.76 -5.12
N PRO A 134 -18.76 -6.44 -5.71
CA PRO A 134 -19.01 -7.83 -5.38
C PRO A 134 -17.79 -8.67 -5.77
N SER A 135 -17.33 -9.52 -4.87
CA SER A 135 -16.30 -10.53 -5.14
C SER A 135 -16.83 -11.91 -4.79
N ALA A 136 -16.34 -12.92 -5.51
CA ALA A 136 -16.72 -14.32 -5.29
C ALA A 136 -16.31 -14.84 -3.91
N ALA A 137 -15.30 -14.22 -3.30
CA ALA A 137 -14.83 -14.52 -1.95
C ALA A 137 -14.35 -13.24 -1.24
N PRO A 138 -14.13 -13.27 0.08
CA PRO A 138 -13.50 -12.16 0.80
C PRO A 138 -12.08 -11.88 0.31
N PHE A 139 -11.63 -10.63 0.41
CA PHE A 139 -10.23 -10.25 0.23
C PHE A 139 -9.46 -10.39 1.54
N ASP A 140 -8.23 -10.88 1.47
CA ASP A 140 -7.39 -11.01 2.66
C ASP A 140 -6.69 -9.69 2.99
N ILE A 141 -6.18 -8.97 1.98
CA ILE A 141 -5.43 -7.72 2.17
C ILE A 141 -5.63 -6.72 1.02
N GLY A 142 -5.73 -5.45 1.40
CA GLY A 142 -5.74 -4.32 0.47
C GLY A 142 -4.31 -3.81 0.26
N VAL A 143 -3.90 -3.61 -0.99
CA VAL A 143 -2.58 -3.05 -1.31
C VAL A 143 -2.79 -1.74 -2.06
N VAL A 144 -2.43 -0.63 -1.42
CA VAL A 144 -2.63 0.73 -1.93
C VAL A 144 -1.30 1.32 -2.37
N VAL A 145 -1.23 1.78 -3.61
CA VAL A 145 -0.05 2.43 -4.17
C VAL A 145 -0.50 3.55 -5.12
N SER A 146 -0.21 4.81 -4.79
CA SER A 146 -0.49 5.95 -5.68
C SER A 146 -1.92 5.96 -6.28
N PHE A 147 -2.92 5.70 -5.44
CA PHE A 147 -4.30 5.51 -5.88
C PHE A 147 -5.06 6.84 -6.11
N GLY A 148 -4.73 7.89 -5.35
CA GLY A 148 -5.30 9.22 -5.53
C GLY A 148 -6.68 9.45 -4.89
N TYR A 149 -7.37 8.40 -4.45
CA TYR A 149 -8.56 8.52 -3.60
C TYR A 149 -8.24 8.20 -2.14
N PHE A 150 -9.00 8.82 -1.24
CA PHE A 150 -9.02 8.44 0.16
C PHE A 150 -9.75 7.10 0.34
N ILE A 151 -9.12 6.16 1.04
CA ILE A 151 -9.72 4.87 1.38
C ILE A 151 -10.51 5.03 2.67
N HIS A 152 -11.83 4.88 2.57
CA HIS A 152 -12.72 5.07 3.71
C HIS A 152 -12.81 3.82 4.60
N PRO A 153 -13.16 3.96 5.89
CA PRO A 153 -13.19 2.84 6.84
C PRO A 153 -14.09 1.68 6.41
N HIS A 154 -15.20 1.96 5.73
CA HIS A 154 -16.10 0.91 5.24
C HIS A 154 -15.44 0.01 4.19
N MET A 155 -14.48 0.54 3.42
CA MET A 155 -13.74 -0.26 2.44
C MET A 155 -12.76 -1.19 3.16
N LEU A 156 -12.08 -0.70 4.19
CA LEU A 156 -11.13 -1.48 5.00
C LEU A 156 -11.84 -2.60 5.77
N ALA A 157 -13.05 -2.34 6.26
CA ALA A 157 -13.88 -3.34 6.95
C ALA A 157 -14.25 -4.55 6.07
N ASN A 158 -14.20 -4.41 4.75
CA ASN A 158 -14.47 -5.51 3.80
C ASN A 158 -13.22 -6.36 3.50
N VAL A 159 -12.08 -6.08 4.14
CA VAL A 159 -10.82 -6.78 3.92
C VAL A 159 -10.31 -7.36 5.24
N LYS A 160 -10.04 -8.67 5.26
CA LYS A 160 -9.78 -9.45 6.49
C LYS A 160 -8.65 -8.90 7.35
N HIS A 161 -7.56 -8.45 6.73
CA HIS A 161 -6.38 -7.91 7.40
C HIS A 161 -6.20 -6.41 7.17
N GLY A 162 -7.27 -5.70 6.76
CA GLY A 162 -7.20 -4.29 6.42
C GLY A 162 -6.38 -4.04 5.15
N ALA A 163 -5.71 -2.88 5.09
CA ALA A 163 -4.92 -2.50 3.93
C ALA A 163 -3.55 -1.93 4.30
N ILE A 164 -2.58 -2.17 3.44
CA ILE A 164 -1.26 -1.55 3.49
C ILE A 164 -1.10 -0.53 2.36
N ASN A 165 -0.38 0.54 2.62
CA ASN A 165 -0.03 1.56 1.65
C ASN A 165 1.49 1.64 1.46
N MET A 166 1.92 1.72 0.20
CA MET A 166 3.28 2.05 -0.15
C MET A 166 3.45 3.58 -0.13
N HIS A 167 4.09 4.10 0.90
CA HIS A 167 4.38 5.52 1.03
C HIS A 167 5.80 5.83 0.52
N PRO A 168 5.99 6.71 -0.48
CA PRO A 168 7.30 7.02 -1.05
C PRO A 168 8.13 7.98 -0.18
N SER A 169 8.27 7.65 1.10
CA SER A 169 9.23 8.29 2.01
C SER A 169 9.67 7.32 3.11
N LEU A 170 10.73 7.66 3.85
CA LEU A 170 11.17 6.94 5.05
C LEU A 170 10.45 7.48 6.31
N LEU A 171 9.35 6.82 6.71
CA LEU A 171 8.59 7.17 7.92
C LEU A 171 9.23 6.55 9.19
N PRO A 172 9.05 7.16 10.38
CA PRO A 172 8.47 8.47 10.66
C PRO A 172 9.48 9.62 10.51
N LYS A 173 10.73 9.31 10.12
CA LYS A 173 11.90 10.18 10.19
C LYS A 173 11.70 11.54 9.53
N VAL A 174 10.77 11.65 8.57
CA VAL A 174 10.47 12.92 7.91
C VAL A 174 8.97 13.22 7.95
N GLN A 175 8.50 13.71 9.11
CA GLN A 175 7.10 14.12 9.33
C GLN A 175 6.59 15.09 8.25
N TYR A 176 7.48 15.89 7.64
CA TYR A 176 7.18 16.83 6.54
C TYR A 176 6.81 16.16 5.21
N TYR A 177 7.05 14.85 5.05
CA TYR A 177 6.75 14.11 3.81
C TYR A 177 5.42 13.36 3.83
N ARG A 178 4.64 13.46 4.91
CA ARG A 178 3.25 12.98 4.88
C ARG A 178 2.41 13.78 3.87
N GLY A 179 1.58 13.11 3.08
CA GLY A 179 0.65 13.74 2.15
C GLY A 179 1.02 13.53 0.67
N PRO A 180 0.47 14.35 -0.25
CA PRO A 180 0.33 13.96 -1.66
C PRO A 180 1.61 13.98 -2.52
N ALA A 181 2.73 14.50 -2.01
CA ALA A 181 3.93 14.73 -2.84
C ALA A 181 5.25 14.56 -2.06
N PRO A 182 5.56 13.36 -1.54
CA PRO A 182 6.78 13.14 -0.76
C PRO A 182 8.06 13.23 -1.62
N ILE A 183 8.04 12.75 -2.86
CA ILE A 183 9.22 12.76 -3.74
C ILE A 183 9.65 14.20 -4.09
N PRO A 184 8.75 15.09 -4.59
CA PRO A 184 9.13 16.48 -4.85
C PRO A 184 9.62 17.22 -3.59
N ARG A 185 9.07 16.90 -2.42
CA ARG A 185 9.48 17.56 -1.16
C ARG A 185 10.87 17.13 -0.70
N ALA A 186 11.23 15.85 -0.87
CA ALA A 186 12.58 15.39 -0.62
C ALA A 186 13.59 16.15 -1.50
N LEU A 187 13.28 16.30 -2.79
CA LEU A 187 14.12 17.07 -3.72
C LEU A 187 14.23 18.54 -3.33
N LEU A 188 13.11 19.19 -2.99
CA LEU A 188 13.09 20.60 -2.61
C LEU A 188 13.89 20.88 -1.34
N HIS A 189 13.91 19.94 -0.40
CA HIS A 189 14.69 20.06 0.84
C HIS A 189 16.18 19.73 0.65
N GLY A 190 16.58 19.24 -0.52
CA GLY A 190 17.97 18.83 -0.78
C GLY A 190 18.33 17.51 -0.10
N ASP A 191 17.36 16.64 0.17
CA ASP A 191 17.61 15.34 0.78
C ASP A 191 18.47 14.47 -0.13
N THR A 192 19.59 13.99 0.40
CA THR A 192 20.52 13.09 -0.32
C THR A 192 20.07 11.63 -0.26
N THR A 193 19.06 11.31 0.54
CA THR A 193 18.52 9.96 0.71
C THR A 193 17.02 10.03 0.96
N THR A 194 16.26 9.20 0.25
CA THR A 194 14.85 8.94 0.51
C THR A 194 14.59 7.44 0.38
N GLY A 195 13.33 7.00 0.40
CA GLY A 195 13.00 5.59 0.27
C GLY A 195 11.49 5.36 0.31
N ILE A 196 11.12 4.13 0.62
CA ILE A 196 9.73 3.67 0.64
C ILE A 196 9.45 3.07 2.02
N SER A 197 8.28 3.38 2.57
CA SER A 197 7.73 2.71 3.74
C SER A 197 6.47 1.94 3.33
N VAL A 198 6.32 0.71 3.82
CA VAL A 198 5.04 0.01 3.82
C VAL A 198 4.38 0.29 5.16
N ILE A 199 3.20 0.89 5.13
CA ILE A 199 2.43 1.25 6.32
C ILE A 199 1.07 0.61 6.30
N GLU A 200 0.53 0.30 7.46
CA GLU A 200 -0.88 -0.04 7.62
C GLU A 200 -1.72 1.24 7.46
N ILE A 201 -2.88 1.13 6.80
CA ILE A 201 -3.85 2.22 6.71
C ILE A 201 -4.72 2.16 7.97
N ASP A 202 -4.69 3.25 8.74
CA ASP A 202 -5.54 3.40 9.92
C ASP A 202 -7.01 3.47 9.48
N PRO A 203 -7.91 2.64 10.04
CA PRO A 203 -9.34 2.71 9.75
C PRO A 203 -10.06 3.89 10.42
N LEU A 204 -9.37 4.82 11.10
CA LEU A 204 -9.97 5.90 11.89
C LEU A 204 -9.46 7.32 11.54
#